data_AF-A0A2N2CRJ5-F1
#
_entry.id   AF-A0A2N2CRJ5-F1
#
_cell.length_a   1.000
_cell.length_b   1.000
_cell.length_c   1.000
_cell.angle_alpha   90.00
_cell.angle_beta   90.00
_cell.angle_gamma   90.00
#
_symmetry.space_group_name_H-M   'P 1'
#
loop_
_entity.id
_entity.type
_entity.pdbx_description
1 polymer ?
#
loop_
_entity_poly.entity_id
_entity_poly.type
_entity_poly.pdbx_seq_one_letter_code
_entity_poly.pdbx_strand_id
1 'polypeptide(L)'
;MTLKDKLQAALKRQQEIVDTAKNGNRDLNDSETREFDTLQSSIDEIKGQISAEEKGAGDDDAVQRGITAERQRVSEITSLCREFGIDDATYIKDGISVDKTRAAVLDELKKKSGPLNIRLVPNDGDPFRAAAADALLMRAGVSVDKPTEGANGIRGMSLRDIAIECMVREGRSANELLRMDKNELYGELSRQFYNPSAAFPAILDAAIKKNIVTAYNSVPTTFEAWTSKGSVTDFKTTPDHSYLIGGAGDFLLVPENGEIKHDTPRTELLPQRKIDTYGRQFSMSRQAFINDDIGFLTNMPSLYAASAKKTINKQVYKILVNNPAIYDGANLFATAHKNIIGTGAAPSSATIQAIILQMQKQLDPFGDAIIIKPTYLVVPVGYGFVISTILRSPTINTADNTQSVNPLYGAAIQVIEDPTINALAGTSAAPWFMVGDKTSAKSIQVDYLNGQETPTIRRSEQAGQLGFVWDIFLDWGVTVVDYRGIAKNPGVVIS
;
A
#
# COMPACT_ATOMS: atom_id res chain seq x y z
N MET A 1 -55.73 49.63 48.60
CA MET A 1 -55.12 49.48 49.93
C MET A 1 -55.43 48.08 50.41
N THR A 2 -54.43 47.20 50.43
CA THR A 2 -54.60 45.78 50.78
C THR A 2 -55.03 45.64 52.25
N LEU A 3 -55.57 44.49 52.66
CA LEU A 3 -55.90 44.23 54.08
C LEU A 3 -54.66 44.41 54.98
N LYS A 4 -53.48 44.04 54.48
CA LYS A 4 -52.18 44.26 55.16
C LYS A 4 -51.83 45.75 55.27
N ASP A 5 -52.10 46.56 54.25
CA ASP A 5 -51.89 48.02 54.31
C ASP A 5 -52.85 48.71 55.30
N LYS A 6 -54.11 48.28 55.34
CA LYS A 6 -55.12 48.81 56.29
C LYS A 6 -54.76 48.48 57.74
N LEU A 7 -54.28 47.26 57.99
CA LEU A 7 -53.77 46.84 59.30
C LEU A 7 -52.60 47.72 59.75
N GLN A 8 -51.64 47.98 58.85
CA GLN A 8 -50.47 48.78 59.16
C GLN A 8 -50.81 50.25 59.42
N ALA A 9 -51.78 50.81 58.69
CA ALA A 9 -52.28 52.16 58.92
C ALA A 9 -53.00 52.31 60.27
N ALA A 10 -53.84 51.34 60.65
CA ALA A 10 -54.55 51.34 61.93
C ALA A 10 -53.58 51.24 63.12
N LEU A 11 -52.57 50.36 63.05
CA LEU A 11 -51.52 50.24 64.07
C LEU A 11 -50.69 51.51 64.22
N LYS A 12 -50.34 52.15 63.10
CA LYS A 12 -49.59 53.40 63.12
C LYS A 12 -50.40 54.53 63.78
N ARG A 13 -51.70 54.62 63.47
CA ARG A 13 -52.58 55.62 64.07
C ARG A 13 -52.74 55.41 65.57
N GLN A 14 -52.85 54.15 66.00
CA GLN A 14 -52.90 53.79 67.41
C GLN A 14 -51.61 54.19 68.16
N GLN A 15 -50.44 53.99 67.55
CA GLN A 15 -49.16 54.45 68.11
C GLN A 15 -49.08 55.97 68.22
N GLU A 16 -49.53 56.71 67.19
CA GLU A 16 -49.56 58.17 67.24
C GLU A 16 -50.40 58.71 68.41
N ILE A 17 -51.55 58.10 68.70
CA ILE A 17 -52.41 58.49 69.83
C ILE A 17 -51.67 58.28 71.16
N VAL A 18 -51.03 57.12 71.36
CA VAL A 18 -50.26 56.84 72.58
C VAL A 18 -49.05 57.77 72.72
N ASP A 19 -48.37 58.07 71.62
CA ASP A 19 -47.19 58.94 71.61
C ASP A 19 -47.55 60.40 71.90
N THR A 20 -48.69 60.87 71.39
CA THR A 20 -49.20 62.22 71.73
C THR A 20 -49.58 62.36 73.21
N ALA A 21 -50.15 61.33 73.81
CA ALA A 21 -50.45 61.32 75.25
C ALA A 21 -49.16 61.31 76.10
N LYS A 22 -48.18 60.47 75.75
CA LYS A 22 -46.87 60.40 76.42
C LYS A 22 -46.08 61.71 76.33
N ASN A 23 -46.06 62.35 75.15
CA ASN A 23 -45.33 63.61 74.95
C ASN A 23 -45.94 64.77 75.74
N GLY A 24 -47.24 64.70 76.06
CA GLY A 24 -47.92 65.65 76.95
C GLY A 24 -47.76 65.35 78.44
N ASN A 25 -47.06 64.28 78.82
CA ASN A 25 -46.96 63.73 80.17
C ASN A 25 -48.32 63.68 80.90
N ARG A 26 -49.36 63.28 80.15
CA ARG A 26 -50.77 63.21 80.56
C ARG A 26 -51.33 61.83 80.21
N ASP A 27 -52.32 61.37 80.95
CA ASP A 27 -53.09 60.18 80.57
C ASP A 27 -53.98 60.49 79.35
N LEU A 28 -54.37 59.44 78.60
CA LEU A 28 -55.27 59.59 77.47
C LEU A 28 -56.60 60.20 77.93
N ASN A 29 -57.09 61.18 77.18
CA ASN A 29 -58.41 61.74 77.46
C ASN A 29 -59.53 60.79 76.99
N ASP A 30 -60.76 61.00 77.48
CA ASP A 30 -61.90 60.12 77.18
C ASP A 30 -62.20 59.97 75.67
N SER A 31 -61.85 60.97 74.85
CA SER A 31 -61.99 60.86 73.39
C SER A 31 -60.90 60.01 72.74
N GLU A 32 -59.65 60.15 73.19
CA GLU A 32 -58.50 59.40 72.69
C GLU A 32 -58.59 57.92 73.07
N THR A 33 -59.12 57.60 74.26
CA THR A 33 -59.37 56.22 74.69
C THR A 33 -60.42 55.53 73.81
N ARG A 34 -61.50 56.23 73.44
CA ARG A 34 -62.53 55.69 72.51
C ARG A 34 -61.99 55.49 71.10
N GLU A 35 -61.15 56.41 70.61
CA GLU A 35 -60.50 56.25 69.30
C GLU A 35 -59.52 55.07 69.33
N PHE A 36 -58.79 54.88 70.43
CA PHE A 36 -57.91 53.73 70.62
C PHE A 36 -58.67 52.39 70.64
N ASP A 37 -59.78 52.29 71.37
CA ASP A 37 -60.58 51.05 71.47
C ASP A 37 -61.26 50.66 70.15
N THR A 38 -61.70 51.66 69.38
CA THR A 38 -62.27 51.45 68.04
C THR A 38 -61.21 51.00 67.03
N LEU A 39 -60.01 51.57 67.09
CA LEU A 39 -58.87 51.12 66.29
C LEU A 39 -58.45 49.69 66.67
N GLN A 40 -58.42 49.35 67.96
CA GLN A 40 -58.09 48.01 68.43
C GLN A 40 -59.09 46.97 67.90
N SER A 41 -60.40 47.27 67.97
CA SER A 41 -61.43 46.38 67.43
C SER A 41 -61.28 46.18 65.92
N SER A 42 -60.96 47.24 65.18
CA SER A 42 -60.72 47.17 63.73
C SER A 42 -59.47 46.34 63.39
N ILE A 43 -58.40 46.46 64.17
CA ILE A 43 -57.17 45.68 64.01
C ILE A 43 -57.46 44.18 64.19
N ASP A 44 -58.22 43.80 65.21
CA ASP A 44 -58.55 42.41 65.49
C ASP A 44 -59.47 41.80 64.42
N GLU A 45 -60.41 42.59 63.89
CA GLU A 45 -61.26 42.17 62.77
C GLU A 45 -60.46 41.98 61.47
N ILE A 46 -59.56 42.90 61.14
CA ILE A 46 -58.70 42.80 59.95
C ILE A 46 -57.75 41.61 60.06
N LYS A 47 -57.17 41.34 61.24
CA LYS A 47 -56.33 40.14 61.47
C LYS A 47 -57.13 38.85 61.31
N GLY A 48 -58.37 38.82 61.80
CA GLY A 48 -59.29 37.70 61.59
C GLY A 48 -59.53 37.41 60.11
N GLN A 49 -59.79 38.44 59.31
CA GLN A 49 -60.03 38.32 57.87
C GLN A 49 -58.79 37.81 57.11
N ILE A 50 -57.59 38.32 57.42
CA ILE A 50 -56.34 37.85 56.79
C ILE A 50 -56.10 36.35 57.08
N SER A 51 -56.35 35.91 58.32
CA SER A 51 -56.15 34.50 58.69
C SER A 51 -57.14 33.53 58.02
N ALA A 52 -58.33 34.02 57.66
CA ALA A 52 -59.33 33.25 56.92
C ALA A 52 -58.97 33.16 55.42
N GLU A 53 -58.45 34.24 54.84
CA GLU A 53 -58.00 34.31 53.45
C GLU A 53 -56.76 33.40 53.21
N GLU A 54 -55.82 33.36 54.16
CA GLU A 54 -54.62 32.52 54.08
C GLU A 54 -54.92 31.01 54.27
N LYS A 55 -56.01 30.63 54.96
CA LYS A 55 -56.45 29.22 55.06
C LYS A 55 -57.21 28.71 53.84
N GLY A 56 -57.92 29.59 53.12
CA GLY A 56 -58.62 29.23 51.86
C GLY A 56 -57.67 29.05 50.68
N ALA A 57 -56.57 29.82 50.62
CA ALA A 57 -55.62 29.79 49.51
C ALA A 57 -54.69 28.55 49.49
N GLY A 58 -54.51 27.85 50.63
CA GLY A 58 -53.60 26.71 50.72
C GLY A 58 -54.11 25.40 50.09
N ASP A 59 -55.43 25.22 50.01
CA ASP A 59 -56.05 23.97 49.56
C ASP A 59 -56.18 23.93 48.02
N ASP A 60 -56.55 25.05 47.39
CA ASP A 60 -56.64 25.18 45.94
C ASP A 60 -55.26 25.04 45.25
N ASP A 61 -54.20 25.56 45.88
CA ASP A 61 -52.83 25.54 45.33
C ASP A 61 -52.17 24.15 45.43
N ALA A 62 -52.62 23.31 46.38
CA ALA A 62 -52.22 21.91 46.47
C ALA A 62 -52.93 21.05 45.40
N VAL A 63 -54.23 21.29 45.18
CA VAL A 63 -55.02 20.61 44.14
C VAL A 63 -54.52 20.97 42.74
N GLN A 64 -54.22 22.24 42.47
CA GLN A 64 -53.64 22.64 41.18
C GLN A 64 -52.26 22.03 40.90
N ARG A 65 -51.40 21.90 41.93
CA ARG A 65 -50.11 21.20 41.81
C ARG A 65 -50.26 19.71 41.51
N GLY A 66 -51.26 19.04 42.10
CA GLY A 66 -51.57 17.65 41.78
C GLY A 66 -52.05 17.45 40.34
N ILE A 67 -52.93 18.33 39.85
CA ILE A 67 -53.48 18.25 38.47
C ILE A 67 -52.39 18.53 37.43
N THR A 68 -51.50 19.48 37.69
CA THR A 68 -50.39 19.81 36.76
C THR A 68 -49.35 18.70 36.69
N ALA A 69 -49.00 18.08 37.81
CA ALA A 69 -48.11 16.91 37.84
C ALA A 69 -48.70 15.72 37.08
N GLU A 70 -50.01 15.47 37.21
CA GLU A 70 -50.68 14.37 36.52
C GLU A 70 -50.75 14.61 34.99
N ARG A 71 -50.97 15.85 34.56
CA ARG A 71 -50.91 16.21 33.14
C ARG A 71 -49.51 16.03 32.55
N GLN A 72 -48.46 16.35 33.30
CA GLN A 72 -47.08 16.12 32.87
C GLN A 72 -46.78 14.62 32.74
N ARG A 73 -47.19 13.80 33.73
CA ARG A 73 -47.05 12.34 33.68
C ARG A 73 -47.70 11.73 32.44
N VAL A 74 -48.95 12.11 32.16
CA VAL A 74 -49.68 11.60 30.99
C VAL A 74 -49.02 12.03 29.68
N SER A 75 -48.59 13.30 29.57
CA SER A 75 -47.91 13.80 28.37
C SER A 75 -46.61 13.05 28.09
N GLU A 76 -45.79 12.77 29.12
CA GLU A 76 -44.54 12.03 28.96
C GLU A 76 -44.79 10.58 28.54
N ILE A 77 -45.75 9.90 29.17
CA ILE A 77 -46.13 8.52 28.83
C ILE A 77 -46.63 8.43 27.38
N THR A 78 -47.55 9.30 26.97
CA THR A 78 -48.07 9.31 25.59
C THR A 78 -46.97 9.60 24.57
N SER A 79 -46.02 10.51 24.87
CA SER A 79 -44.90 10.79 23.95
C SER A 79 -43.98 9.57 23.76
N LEU A 80 -43.62 8.89 24.86
CA LEU A 80 -42.81 7.67 24.84
C LEU A 80 -43.51 6.52 24.12
N CYS A 81 -44.78 6.26 24.43
CA CYS A 81 -45.54 5.19 23.79
C CYS A 81 -45.73 5.44 22.28
N ARG A 82 -45.94 6.69 21.86
CA ARG A 82 -46.08 7.05 20.44
C ARG A 82 -44.78 6.88 19.64
N GLU A 83 -43.64 7.21 20.23
CA GLU A 83 -42.33 7.08 19.57
C GLU A 83 -42.00 5.60 19.26
N PHE A 84 -42.42 4.68 20.13
CA PHE A 84 -42.13 3.24 19.99
C PHE A 84 -43.32 2.41 19.47
N GLY A 85 -44.46 3.04 19.16
CA GLY A 85 -45.64 2.39 18.59
C GLY A 85 -46.34 1.42 19.55
N ILE A 86 -46.38 1.76 20.84
CA ILE A 86 -47.00 0.97 21.92
C ILE A 86 -48.29 1.68 22.38
N ASP A 87 -49.32 0.91 22.77
CA ASP A 87 -50.59 1.46 23.26
C ASP A 87 -50.41 2.12 24.64
N ASP A 88 -50.80 3.39 24.76
CA ASP A 88 -50.64 4.23 25.96
C ASP A 88 -51.84 4.12 26.92
N ALA A 89 -52.97 3.58 26.46
CA ALA A 89 -54.22 3.54 27.21
C ALA A 89 -54.16 2.71 28.51
N THR A 90 -53.31 1.69 28.57
CA THR A 90 -53.13 0.82 29.75
C THR A 90 -52.27 1.50 30.82
N TYR A 91 -51.15 2.10 30.43
CA TYR A 91 -50.22 2.77 31.36
C TYR A 91 -50.82 4.01 32.03
N ILE A 92 -51.71 4.72 31.32
CA ILE A 92 -52.42 5.89 31.86
C ILE A 92 -53.49 5.46 32.87
N LYS A 93 -54.28 4.43 32.54
CA LYS A 93 -55.37 3.93 33.41
C LYS A 93 -54.88 3.28 34.70
N ASP A 94 -53.74 2.57 34.65
CA ASP A 94 -53.20 1.84 35.79
C ASP A 94 -52.35 2.71 36.73
N GLY A 95 -52.22 4.02 36.46
CA GLY A 95 -51.49 4.93 37.34
C GLY A 95 -49.98 4.67 37.41
N ILE A 96 -49.40 4.02 36.40
CA ILE A 96 -47.99 3.59 36.41
C ILE A 96 -47.04 4.79 36.29
N SER A 97 -45.96 4.81 37.08
CA SER A 97 -44.96 5.89 37.02
C SER A 97 -44.18 5.86 35.70
N VAL A 98 -43.73 7.04 35.24
CA VAL A 98 -42.99 7.20 33.97
C VAL A 98 -41.78 6.26 33.88
N ASP A 99 -41.06 6.05 34.99
CA ASP A 99 -39.88 5.18 35.02
C ASP A 99 -40.21 3.70 34.80
N LYS A 100 -41.36 3.23 35.33
CA LYS A 100 -41.83 1.86 35.09
C LYS A 100 -42.31 1.67 33.66
N THR A 101 -42.96 2.68 33.07
CA THR A 101 -43.33 2.67 31.66
C THR A 101 -42.09 2.61 30.77
N ARG A 102 -41.04 3.40 31.05
CA ARG A 102 -39.77 3.34 30.32
C ARG A 102 -39.12 1.95 30.37
N ALA A 103 -39.09 1.32 31.54
CA ALA A 103 -38.55 -0.03 31.70
C ALA A 103 -39.34 -1.07 30.88
N ALA A 104 -40.67 -0.99 30.88
CA ALA A 104 -41.52 -1.89 30.10
C ALA A 104 -41.35 -1.71 28.58
N VAL A 105 -41.24 -0.46 28.11
CA VAL A 105 -40.97 -0.12 26.70
C VAL A 105 -39.60 -0.65 26.26
N LEU A 106 -38.57 -0.51 27.10
CA LEU A 106 -37.22 -1.05 26.83
C LEU A 106 -37.20 -2.58 26.72
N ASP A 107 -37.98 -3.28 27.53
CA ASP A 107 -38.08 -4.74 27.46
C ASP A 107 -38.87 -5.21 26.22
N GLU A 108 -39.89 -4.47 25.77
CA GLU A 108 -40.54 -4.73 24.48
C GLU A 108 -39.59 -4.47 23.30
N LEU A 109 -38.78 -3.41 23.34
CA LEU A 109 -37.75 -3.14 22.34
C LEU A 109 -36.73 -4.26 22.27
N LYS A 110 -36.27 -4.78 23.41
CA LYS A 110 -35.37 -5.97 23.44
C LYS A 110 -36.01 -7.21 22.83
N LYS A 111 -37.34 -7.38 22.92
CA LYS A 111 -38.05 -8.51 22.30
C LYS A 111 -38.27 -8.32 20.80
N LYS A 112 -38.51 -7.10 20.33
CA LYS A 112 -38.71 -6.79 18.89
C LYS A 112 -37.40 -6.67 18.12
N SER A 113 -36.33 -6.17 18.75
CA SER A 113 -34.99 -6.13 18.16
C SER A 113 -34.30 -7.47 18.39
N GLY A 114 -34.51 -8.42 17.47
CA GLY A 114 -33.65 -9.61 17.36
C GLY A 114 -32.17 -9.22 17.21
N PRO A 115 -31.22 -10.14 17.44
CA PRO A 115 -29.80 -9.82 17.37
C PRO A 115 -29.48 -9.19 16.01
N LEU A 116 -29.06 -7.92 16.05
CA LEU A 116 -28.51 -7.25 14.88
C LEU A 116 -27.29 -8.06 14.45
N ASN A 117 -27.39 -8.73 13.30
CA ASN A 117 -26.24 -9.31 12.61
C ASN A 117 -25.37 -8.15 12.12
N ILE A 118 -24.63 -7.53 13.04
CA ILE A 118 -23.58 -6.59 12.73
C ILE A 118 -22.45 -7.43 12.15
N ARG A 119 -22.48 -7.57 10.82
CA ARG A 119 -21.33 -8.04 10.07
C ARG A 119 -20.29 -6.95 10.18
N LEU A 120 -19.38 -7.10 11.13
CA LEU A 120 -18.18 -6.28 11.24
C LEU A 120 -17.44 -6.40 9.90
N VAL A 121 -17.60 -5.40 9.04
CA VAL A 121 -16.69 -5.19 7.91
C VAL A 121 -15.42 -4.61 8.54
N PRO A 122 -14.29 -5.34 8.53
CA PRO A 122 -13.07 -4.83 9.12
C PRO A 122 -12.69 -3.52 8.42
N ASN A 123 -12.58 -2.45 9.20
CA ASN A 123 -12.13 -1.14 8.72
C ASN A 123 -10.59 -1.08 8.76
N ASP A 124 -9.95 -2.07 8.15
CA ASP A 124 -8.52 -2.14 7.91
C ASP A 124 -8.34 -2.18 6.40
N GLY A 125 -7.98 -1.05 5.79
CA GLY A 125 -7.60 -0.94 4.37
C GLY A 125 -8.59 -1.55 3.37
N ASP A 126 -9.66 -0.82 3.04
CA ASP A 126 -10.70 -1.13 2.03
C ASP A 126 -10.63 -2.55 1.42
N PRO A 127 -11.00 -3.62 2.16
CA PRO A 127 -10.86 -5.01 1.74
C PRO A 127 -11.57 -5.31 0.42
N PHE A 128 -12.57 -4.50 0.11
CA PHE A 128 -13.25 -4.50 -1.18
C PHE A 128 -12.33 -4.14 -2.35
N ARG A 129 -11.42 -3.18 -2.21
CA ARG A 129 -10.50 -2.81 -3.30
C ARG A 129 -9.54 -3.95 -3.61
N ALA A 130 -8.99 -4.57 -2.57
CA ALA A 130 -8.12 -5.73 -2.72
C ALA A 130 -8.87 -6.92 -3.34
N ALA A 131 -10.09 -7.21 -2.88
CA ALA A 131 -10.95 -8.26 -3.42
C ALA A 131 -11.39 -7.99 -4.87
N ALA A 132 -11.72 -6.74 -5.22
CA ALA A 132 -12.08 -6.36 -6.57
C ALA A 132 -10.88 -6.44 -7.53
N ALA A 133 -9.69 -6.03 -7.09
CA ALA A 133 -8.47 -6.19 -7.88
C ALA A 133 -8.15 -7.67 -8.14
N ASP A 134 -8.25 -8.53 -7.12
CA ASP A 134 -8.05 -9.97 -7.28
C ASP A 134 -9.14 -10.61 -8.17
N ALA A 135 -10.39 -10.17 -8.02
CA ALA A 135 -11.49 -10.63 -8.85
C ALA A 135 -11.27 -10.35 -10.34
N LEU A 136 -10.77 -9.15 -10.69
CA LEU A 136 -10.43 -8.77 -12.06
C LEU A 136 -9.32 -9.67 -12.63
N LEU A 137 -8.29 -9.96 -11.83
CA LEU A 137 -7.20 -10.86 -12.23
C LEU A 137 -7.67 -12.29 -12.46
N MET A 138 -8.48 -12.81 -11.54
CA MET A 138 -9.04 -14.17 -11.64
C MET A 138 -10.02 -14.30 -12.80
N ARG A 139 -10.78 -13.24 -13.13
CA ARG A 139 -11.66 -13.21 -14.31
C ARG A 139 -10.84 -13.20 -15.60
N ALA A 140 -9.71 -12.50 -15.61
CA ALA A 140 -8.77 -12.45 -16.72
C ALA A 140 -7.91 -13.72 -16.88
N GLY A 141 -8.10 -14.75 -16.04
CA GLY A 141 -7.38 -16.02 -16.13
C GLY A 141 -6.01 -16.04 -15.45
N VAL A 142 -5.65 -15.00 -14.70
CA VAL A 142 -4.41 -14.96 -13.92
C VAL A 142 -4.63 -15.69 -12.59
N SER A 143 -3.78 -16.68 -12.28
CA SER A 143 -3.79 -17.36 -10.99
C SER A 143 -3.26 -16.44 -9.90
N VAL A 144 -4.09 -16.16 -8.89
CA VAL A 144 -3.70 -15.41 -7.70
C VAL A 144 -3.50 -16.41 -6.56
N ASP A 145 -2.28 -16.51 -6.03
CA ASP A 145 -1.90 -17.52 -5.02
C ASP A 145 -2.70 -17.41 -3.72
N LYS A 146 -3.14 -16.19 -3.36
CA LYS A 146 -3.97 -15.91 -2.18
C LYS A 146 -5.03 -14.86 -2.51
N PRO A 147 -6.19 -15.26 -3.07
CA PRO A 147 -7.28 -14.34 -3.33
C PRO A 147 -7.83 -13.76 -2.02
N THR A 148 -8.07 -12.45 -1.99
CA THR A 148 -8.72 -11.80 -0.85
C THR A 148 -10.15 -12.33 -0.65
N GLU A 149 -10.61 -12.44 0.60
CA GLU A 149 -11.98 -12.87 0.92
C GLU A 149 -13.02 -11.98 0.18
N GLY A 150 -13.99 -12.63 -0.48
CA GLY A 150 -15.00 -11.93 -1.29
C GLY A 150 -14.64 -11.74 -2.77
N ALA A 151 -13.39 -11.99 -3.19
CA ALA A 151 -12.99 -11.88 -4.60
C ALA A 151 -13.81 -12.79 -5.53
N ASN A 152 -14.16 -14.00 -5.07
CA ASN A 152 -15.01 -14.93 -5.84
C ASN A 152 -16.43 -14.40 -6.09
N GLY A 153 -16.99 -13.60 -5.18
CA GLY A 153 -18.30 -12.98 -5.37
C GLY A 153 -18.26 -11.81 -6.37
N ILE A 154 -17.14 -11.08 -6.43
CA ILE A 154 -16.93 -9.95 -7.34
C ILE A 154 -16.47 -10.44 -8.73
N ARG A 155 -15.90 -11.65 -8.84
CA ARG A 155 -15.39 -12.22 -10.10
C ARG A 155 -16.43 -12.26 -11.22
N GLY A 156 -17.71 -12.38 -10.90
CA GLY A 156 -18.81 -12.39 -11.87
C GLY A 156 -19.28 -11.01 -12.34
N MET A 157 -18.83 -9.92 -11.70
CA MET A 157 -19.30 -8.57 -11.99
C MET A 157 -18.61 -7.99 -13.24
N SER A 158 -19.34 -7.16 -14.00
CA SER A 158 -18.77 -6.36 -15.10
C SER A 158 -17.94 -5.19 -14.55
N LEU A 159 -17.03 -4.62 -15.36
CA LEU A 159 -16.33 -3.38 -15.00
C LEU A 159 -17.30 -2.25 -14.66
N ARG A 160 -18.46 -2.23 -15.34
CA ARG A 160 -19.58 -1.33 -15.05
C ARG A 160 -20.13 -1.55 -13.65
N ASP A 161 -20.43 -2.79 -13.27
CA ASP A 161 -21.04 -3.08 -11.97
C ASP A 161 -20.06 -2.82 -10.82
N ILE A 162 -18.77 -3.13 -11.02
CA ILE A 162 -17.71 -2.79 -10.07
C ILE A 162 -17.59 -1.27 -9.91
N ALA A 163 -17.69 -0.51 -11.01
CA ALA A 163 -17.70 0.95 -10.96
C ALA A 163 -18.92 1.50 -10.21
N ILE A 164 -20.10 0.95 -10.43
CA ILE A 164 -21.33 1.33 -9.72
C ILE A 164 -21.18 1.06 -8.22
N GLU A 165 -20.72 -0.13 -7.83
CA GLU A 165 -20.45 -0.48 -6.42
C GLU A 165 -19.46 0.50 -5.77
N CYS A 166 -18.41 0.92 -6.49
CA CYS A 166 -17.46 1.93 -5.99
C CYS A 166 -18.16 3.28 -5.74
N MET A 167 -18.94 3.77 -6.71
CA MET A 167 -19.63 5.05 -6.58
C MET A 167 -20.72 5.03 -5.51
N VAL A 168 -21.40 3.90 -5.32
CA VAL A 168 -22.39 3.73 -4.24
C VAL A 168 -21.73 3.83 -2.87
N ARG A 169 -20.54 3.23 -2.71
CA ARG A 169 -19.73 3.34 -1.50
C ARG A 169 -19.20 4.76 -1.27
N GLU A 170 -19.01 5.53 -2.33
CA GLU A 170 -18.68 6.96 -2.28
C GLU A 170 -19.91 7.86 -2.01
N GLY A 171 -21.09 7.28 -1.76
CA GLY A 171 -22.30 8.00 -1.32
C GLY A 171 -23.29 8.35 -2.44
N ARG A 172 -23.10 7.86 -3.66
CA ARG A 172 -24.06 8.05 -4.77
C ARG A 172 -25.22 7.05 -4.68
N SER A 173 -26.38 7.44 -5.21
CA SER A 173 -27.55 6.58 -5.28
C SER A 173 -27.34 5.42 -6.27
N ALA A 174 -27.44 4.18 -5.77
CA ALA A 174 -27.37 2.98 -6.61
C ALA A 174 -28.45 2.97 -7.71
N ASN A 175 -29.64 3.50 -7.40
CA ASN A 175 -30.78 3.50 -8.31
C ASN A 175 -30.59 4.50 -9.48
N GLU A 176 -29.86 5.60 -9.25
CA GLU A 176 -29.50 6.55 -10.30
C GLU A 176 -28.42 5.98 -11.21
N LEU A 177 -27.39 5.38 -10.63
CA LEU A 177 -26.25 4.83 -11.37
C LEU A 177 -26.62 3.62 -12.25
N LEU A 178 -27.52 2.76 -11.77
CA LEU A 178 -28.02 1.61 -12.54
C LEU A 178 -28.85 2.02 -13.77
N ARG A 179 -29.52 3.18 -13.71
CA ARG A 179 -30.36 3.72 -14.78
C ARG A 179 -29.58 4.57 -15.80
N MET A 180 -28.36 4.96 -15.47
CA MET A 180 -27.50 5.78 -16.31
C MET A 180 -27.01 4.98 -17.54
N ASP A 181 -26.94 5.65 -18.70
CA ASP A 181 -26.40 5.02 -19.92
C ASP A 181 -24.89 4.72 -19.74
N LYS A 182 -24.39 3.67 -20.40
CA LYS A 182 -22.98 3.26 -20.32
C LYS A 182 -22.02 4.40 -20.68
N ASN A 183 -22.46 5.27 -21.59
CA ASN A 183 -21.73 6.44 -22.05
C ASN A 183 -21.60 7.53 -21.00
N GLU A 184 -22.67 7.77 -20.26
CA GLU A 184 -22.74 8.79 -19.23
C GLU A 184 -21.96 8.33 -17.99
N LEU A 185 -22.08 7.06 -17.63
CA LEU A 185 -21.26 6.43 -16.59
C LEU A 185 -19.75 6.48 -16.92
N TYR A 186 -19.38 6.22 -18.17
CA TYR A 186 -17.99 6.36 -18.62
C TYR A 186 -17.48 7.79 -18.49
N GLY A 187 -18.32 8.79 -18.79
CA GLY A 187 -17.97 10.21 -18.61
C GLY A 187 -17.68 10.55 -17.15
N GLU A 188 -18.53 10.11 -16.23
CA GLU A 188 -18.34 10.29 -14.79
C GLU A 188 -17.04 9.61 -14.30
N LEU A 189 -16.79 8.37 -14.72
CA LEU A 189 -15.57 7.63 -14.37
C LEU A 189 -14.31 8.26 -14.94
N SER A 190 -14.36 8.78 -16.17
CA SER A 190 -13.24 9.48 -16.78
C SER A 190 -12.86 10.73 -15.98
N ARG A 191 -13.85 11.45 -15.43
CA ARG A 191 -13.60 12.59 -14.52
C ARG A 191 -12.99 12.14 -13.20
N GLN A 192 -13.47 11.03 -12.64
CA GLN A 192 -12.94 10.45 -11.41
C GLN A 192 -11.57 9.79 -11.56
N PHE A 193 -11.16 9.40 -12.77
CA PHE A 193 -9.88 8.73 -13.03
C PHE A 193 -8.68 9.52 -12.51
N TYR A 194 -8.78 10.85 -12.60
CA TYR A 194 -7.75 11.79 -12.16
C TYR A 194 -7.82 12.09 -10.67
N ASN A 195 -8.91 11.73 -10.00
CA ASN A 195 -9.01 11.88 -8.56
C ASN A 195 -8.21 10.75 -7.86
N PRO A 196 -7.16 11.06 -7.08
CA PRO A 196 -6.40 10.06 -6.34
C PRO A 196 -7.25 9.30 -5.31
N SER A 197 -8.34 9.89 -4.82
CA SER A 197 -9.20 9.28 -3.80
C SER A 197 -10.26 8.35 -4.39
N ALA A 198 -10.46 8.34 -5.72
CA ALA A 198 -11.50 7.54 -6.36
C ALA A 198 -11.19 6.04 -6.25
N ALA A 199 -12.16 5.26 -5.77
CA ALA A 199 -11.98 3.84 -5.47
C ALA A 199 -11.83 2.99 -6.75
N PHE A 200 -12.64 3.25 -7.77
CA PHE A 200 -12.63 2.46 -9.01
C PHE A 200 -11.29 2.52 -9.77
N PRO A 201 -10.72 3.70 -10.05
CA PRO A 201 -9.40 3.80 -10.64
C PRO A 201 -8.29 3.15 -9.80
N ALA A 202 -8.38 3.24 -8.47
CA ALA A 202 -7.40 2.62 -7.57
C ALA A 202 -7.44 1.08 -7.64
N ILE A 203 -8.62 0.49 -7.82
CA ILE A 203 -8.79 -0.95 -8.07
C ILE A 203 -8.13 -1.36 -9.38
N LEU A 204 -8.35 -0.59 -10.46
CA LEU A 204 -7.72 -0.86 -11.75
C LEU A 204 -6.20 -0.82 -11.65
N ASP A 205 -5.63 0.19 -10.99
CA ASP A 205 -4.19 0.27 -10.80
C ASP A 205 -3.65 -0.91 -9.98
N ALA A 206 -4.33 -1.29 -8.90
CA ALA A 206 -3.92 -2.43 -8.07
C ALA A 206 -3.93 -3.74 -8.87
N ALA A 207 -4.95 -3.96 -9.70
CA ALA A 207 -5.03 -5.11 -10.60
C ALA A 207 -3.88 -5.10 -11.61
N ILE A 208 -3.65 -3.98 -12.29
CA ILE A 208 -2.56 -3.84 -13.27
C ILE A 208 -1.20 -4.07 -12.61
N LYS A 209 -0.94 -3.50 -11.42
CA LYS A 209 0.33 -3.64 -10.70
C LYS A 209 0.60 -5.11 -10.33
N LYS A 210 -0.40 -5.80 -9.77
CA LYS A 210 -0.29 -7.23 -9.44
C LYS A 210 -0.02 -8.07 -10.69
N ASN A 211 -0.75 -7.80 -11.77
CA ASN A 211 -0.54 -8.50 -13.04
C ASN A 211 0.87 -8.29 -13.60
N ILE A 212 1.39 -7.04 -13.57
CA ILE A 212 2.76 -6.73 -14.00
C ILE A 212 3.77 -7.53 -13.20
N VAL A 213 3.65 -7.61 -11.88
CA VAL A 213 4.58 -8.36 -11.03
C VAL A 213 4.54 -9.86 -11.38
N THR A 214 3.35 -10.44 -11.49
CA THR A 214 3.19 -11.86 -11.87
C THR A 214 3.75 -12.14 -13.25
N ALA A 215 3.45 -11.29 -14.23
CA ALA A 215 3.94 -11.44 -15.60
C ALA A 215 5.45 -11.20 -15.71
N TYR A 216 6.01 -10.26 -14.95
CA TYR A 216 7.44 -9.99 -14.93
C TYR A 216 8.22 -11.19 -14.35
N ASN A 217 7.72 -11.78 -13.28
CA ASN A 217 8.35 -12.93 -12.63
C ASN A 217 8.26 -14.21 -13.47
N SER A 218 7.20 -14.38 -14.28
CA SER A 218 7.04 -15.57 -15.13
C SER A 218 7.88 -15.53 -16.41
N VAL A 219 8.49 -14.40 -16.76
CA VAL A 219 9.31 -14.29 -17.97
C VAL A 219 10.63 -15.03 -17.78
N PRO A 220 10.94 -16.04 -18.62
CA PRO A 220 12.14 -16.86 -18.51
C PRO A 220 13.35 -16.11 -19.09
N THR A 221 13.87 -15.14 -18.34
CA THR A 221 15.14 -14.47 -18.67
C THR A 221 16.31 -15.11 -17.94
N THR A 222 17.47 -15.08 -18.57
CA THR A 222 18.65 -15.82 -18.08
C THR A 222 19.69 -14.92 -17.41
N PHE A 223 19.71 -13.62 -17.71
CA PHE A 223 20.70 -12.69 -17.18
C PHE A 223 20.74 -12.67 -15.64
N GLU A 224 19.59 -12.81 -14.98
CA GLU A 224 19.48 -12.81 -13.50
C GLU A 224 20.24 -13.96 -12.85
N ALA A 225 20.48 -15.07 -13.56
CA ALA A 225 21.14 -16.24 -13.01
C ALA A 225 22.63 -15.99 -12.70
N TRP A 226 23.32 -15.18 -13.51
CA TRP A 226 24.77 -14.97 -13.40
C TRP A 226 25.18 -13.50 -13.14
N THR A 227 24.33 -12.52 -13.46
CA THR A 227 24.62 -11.11 -13.16
C THR A 227 24.43 -10.79 -11.67
N SER A 228 25.16 -9.80 -11.18
CA SER A 228 24.97 -9.24 -9.84
C SER A 228 23.88 -8.17 -9.85
N LYS A 229 23.19 -8.01 -8.71
CA LYS A 229 22.17 -6.97 -8.54
C LYS A 229 22.73 -5.81 -7.73
N GLY A 230 22.44 -4.59 -8.14
CA GLY A 230 22.76 -3.37 -7.40
C GLY A 230 21.58 -2.44 -7.28
N SER A 231 21.70 -1.48 -6.36
CA SER A 231 20.71 -0.44 -6.13
C SER A 231 21.41 0.92 -6.08
N VAL A 232 20.85 1.91 -6.77
CA VAL A 232 21.35 3.30 -6.80
C VAL A 232 20.22 4.23 -6.36
N THR A 233 20.54 5.29 -5.63
CA THR A 233 19.56 6.24 -5.09
C THR A 233 19.26 7.41 -6.02
N ASP A 234 20.16 7.73 -6.96
CA ASP A 234 20.01 8.82 -7.92
C ASP A 234 20.39 8.44 -9.36
N PHE A 235 20.07 9.31 -10.31
CA PHE A 235 20.41 9.16 -11.74
C PHE A 235 21.79 9.72 -12.08
N LYS A 236 22.53 10.24 -11.09
CA LYS A 236 23.83 10.83 -11.36
C LYS A 236 24.82 9.71 -11.61
N THR A 237 25.79 10.00 -12.47
CA THR A 237 26.93 9.13 -12.66
C THR A 237 27.70 9.07 -11.35
N THR A 238 27.46 8.02 -10.58
CA THR A 238 28.08 7.84 -9.27
C THR A 238 29.32 6.98 -9.47
N PRO A 239 30.51 7.45 -9.06
CA PRO A 239 31.66 6.57 -8.91
C PRO A 239 31.27 5.51 -7.88
N ASP A 240 31.36 4.25 -8.25
CA ASP A 240 31.08 3.17 -7.32
C ASP A 240 31.94 3.35 -6.05
N HIS A 241 31.31 3.51 -4.88
CA HIS A 241 32.03 3.63 -3.59
C HIS A 241 32.34 2.26 -2.98
N SER A 242 31.99 1.14 -3.64
CA SER A 242 32.60 -0.13 -3.28
C SER A 242 34.04 -0.10 -3.75
N TYR A 243 34.93 0.35 -2.86
CA TYR A 243 36.35 0.08 -2.98
C TYR A 243 36.51 -1.39 -3.39
N LEU A 244 37.19 -1.66 -4.50
CA LEU A 244 37.93 -2.90 -4.64
C LEU A 244 38.96 -2.87 -3.51
N ILE A 245 38.56 -3.27 -2.30
CA ILE A 245 39.46 -3.53 -1.18
C ILE A 245 40.15 -4.86 -1.52
N GLY A 246 40.87 -4.88 -2.64
CA GLY A 246 41.74 -5.97 -3.09
C GLY A 246 43.18 -5.77 -2.65
N GLY A 247 43.44 -4.75 -1.83
CA GLY A 247 44.77 -4.43 -1.33
C GLY A 247 44.84 -4.45 0.19
N ALA A 248 44.29 -5.49 0.83
CA ALA A 248 44.80 -5.90 2.13
C ALA A 248 45.99 -6.82 1.83
N GLY A 249 47.21 -6.29 1.90
CA GLY A 249 48.42 -7.06 1.67
C GLY A 249 48.46 -8.34 2.50
N ASP A 250 49.20 -9.33 2.02
CA ASP A 250 49.29 -10.65 2.66
C ASP A 250 49.51 -10.54 4.17
N PHE A 251 48.81 -11.39 4.93
CA PHE A 251 49.05 -11.52 6.36
C PHE A 251 50.48 -12.01 6.59
N LEU A 252 51.32 -11.11 7.09
CA LEU A 252 52.70 -11.42 7.46
C LEU A 252 52.72 -12.17 8.79
N LEU A 253 53.56 -13.20 8.87
CA LEU A 253 53.82 -13.91 10.12
C LEU A 253 54.44 -12.94 11.14
N VAL A 254 53.75 -12.72 12.25
CA VAL A 254 54.24 -11.91 13.36
C VAL A 254 55.01 -12.83 14.31
N PRO A 255 56.35 -12.71 14.45
CA PRO A 255 57.10 -13.46 15.45
C PRO A 255 56.69 -13.03 16.87
N GLU A 256 56.97 -13.84 17.90
CA GLU A 256 56.48 -13.64 19.29
C GLU A 256 56.76 -12.25 19.91
N ASN A 257 57.63 -11.42 19.32
CA ASN A 257 57.88 -10.02 19.71
C ASN A 257 57.90 -9.04 18.51
N GLY A 258 57.24 -9.37 17.40
CA GLY A 258 57.19 -8.55 16.19
C GLY A 258 56.06 -7.51 16.20
N GLU A 259 56.28 -6.37 15.55
CA GLU A 259 55.23 -5.36 15.31
C GLU A 259 54.37 -5.73 14.09
N ILE A 260 53.06 -5.55 14.19
CA ILE A 260 52.12 -5.72 13.07
C ILE A 260 52.38 -4.61 12.06
N LYS A 261 52.83 -4.96 10.85
CA LYS A 261 53.02 -3.96 9.79
C LYS A 261 51.67 -3.42 9.34
N HIS A 262 51.55 -2.09 9.37
CA HIS A 262 50.38 -1.40 8.85
C HIS A 262 50.37 -1.45 7.33
N ASP A 263 49.25 -1.86 6.76
CA ASP A 263 49.05 -1.86 5.31
C ASP A 263 48.40 -0.55 4.85
N THR A 264 48.83 -0.03 3.70
CA THR A 264 48.26 1.19 3.11
C THR A 264 47.29 0.81 2.01
N PRO A 265 45.97 0.97 2.20
CA PRO A 265 44.99 0.60 1.19
C PRO A 265 45.19 1.48 -0.06
N ARG A 266 45.38 0.83 -1.21
CA ARG A 266 45.46 1.48 -2.52
C ARG A 266 44.08 1.44 -3.18
N THR A 267 43.76 2.48 -3.96
CA THR A 267 42.46 2.60 -4.65
C THR A 267 42.68 2.75 -6.16
N GLU A 268 41.85 2.09 -6.96
CA GLU A 268 41.84 2.24 -8.43
C GLU A 268 40.52 2.86 -8.92
N LEU A 269 40.56 3.35 -10.15
CA LEU A 269 39.41 3.94 -10.86
C LEU A 269 38.30 2.90 -11.03
N LEU A 270 37.15 3.21 -10.45
CA LEU A 270 35.98 2.34 -10.44
C LEU A 270 35.05 2.64 -11.63
N PRO A 271 34.26 1.65 -12.07
CA PRO A 271 33.27 1.87 -13.11
C PRO A 271 32.25 2.93 -12.68
N GLN A 272 31.95 3.81 -13.62
CA GLN A 272 30.91 4.81 -13.48
C GLN A 272 29.54 4.14 -13.68
N ARG A 273 28.72 4.11 -12.63
CA ARG A 273 27.36 3.57 -12.71
C ARG A 273 26.41 4.66 -13.17
N LYS A 274 25.55 4.33 -14.14
CA LYS A 274 24.49 5.22 -14.61
C LYS A 274 23.22 4.40 -14.87
N ILE A 275 22.10 4.91 -14.39
CA ILE A 275 20.76 4.39 -14.67
C ILE A 275 20.03 5.36 -15.60
N ASP A 276 19.17 4.84 -16.46
CA ASP A 276 18.29 5.63 -17.34
C ASP A 276 16.84 5.14 -17.18
N THR A 277 15.88 6.03 -17.41
CA THR A 277 14.44 5.69 -17.36
C THR A 277 13.96 5.16 -18.69
N TYR A 278 13.33 3.98 -18.69
CA TYR A 278 12.69 3.42 -19.87
C TYR A 278 11.20 3.25 -19.61
N GLY A 279 10.38 3.83 -20.47
CA GLY A 279 8.93 3.75 -20.33
C GLY A 279 8.18 3.67 -21.65
N ARG A 280 6.91 3.27 -21.55
CA ARG A 280 5.92 3.28 -22.63
C ARG A 280 4.57 3.69 -22.07
N GLN A 281 3.68 4.12 -22.95
CA GLN A 281 2.31 4.48 -22.61
C GLN A 281 1.33 3.52 -23.29
N PHE A 282 0.23 3.22 -22.62
CA PHE A 282 -0.89 2.52 -23.21
C PHE A 282 -2.22 3.09 -22.72
N SER A 283 -3.24 3.01 -23.58
CA SER A 283 -4.54 3.61 -23.33
C SER A 283 -5.66 2.59 -23.52
N MET A 284 -6.63 2.57 -22.60
CA MET A 284 -7.90 1.87 -22.79
C MET A 284 -8.92 2.81 -23.41
N SER A 285 -9.42 2.44 -24.59
CA SER A 285 -10.44 3.22 -25.29
C SER A 285 -11.81 3.07 -24.62
N ARG A 286 -12.70 4.04 -24.86
CA ARG A 286 -14.11 3.97 -24.46
C ARG A 286 -14.80 2.70 -24.93
N GLN A 287 -14.52 2.26 -26.16
CA GLN A 287 -15.12 1.04 -26.72
C GLN A 287 -14.71 -0.20 -25.92
N ALA A 288 -13.42 -0.32 -25.57
CA ALA A 288 -12.92 -1.42 -24.74
C ALA A 288 -13.61 -1.43 -23.35
N PHE A 289 -13.85 -0.25 -22.77
CA PHE A 289 -14.57 -0.14 -21.49
C PHE A 289 -16.04 -0.56 -21.62
N ILE A 290 -16.75 -0.05 -22.63
CA ILE A 290 -18.18 -0.36 -22.85
C ILE A 290 -18.39 -1.85 -23.16
N ASN A 291 -17.43 -2.46 -23.85
CA ASN A 291 -17.42 -3.88 -24.22
C ASN A 291 -16.92 -4.80 -23.10
N ASP A 292 -16.57 -4.26 -21.93
CA ASP A 292 -16.07 -5.03 -20.78
C ASP A 292 -14.81 -5.87 -21.12
N ASP A 293 -13.92 -5.32 -21.95
CA ASP A 293 -12.68 -5.99 -22.36
C ASP A 293 -11.64 -5.95 -21.23
N ILE A 294 -11.87 -6.79 -20.22
CA ILE A 294 -10.97 -6.99 -19.07
C ILE A 294 -9.67 -7.66 -19.51
N GLY A 295 -9.68 -8.41 -20.62
CA GLY A 295 -8.48 -9.00 -21.20
C GLY A 295 -7.44 -7.96 -21.58
N PHE A 296 -7.86 -6.75 -21.96
CA PHE A 296 -6.95 -5.63 -22.19
C PHE A 296 -6.14 -5.25 -20.94
N LEU A 297 -6.78 -5.23 -19.76
CA LEU A 297 -6.16 -4.85 -18.48
C LEU A 297 -5.10 -5.85 -18.00
N THR A 298 -5.11 -7.07 -18.53
CA THR A 298 -4.08 -8.08 -18.22
C THR A 298 -3.09 -8.28 -19.35
N ASN A 299 -3.55 -8.40 -20.59
CA ASN A 299 -2.66 -8.74 -21.71
C ASN A 299 -1.66 -7.62 -22.00
N MET A 300 -2.10 -6.36 -22.07
CA MET A 300 -1.22 -5.25 -22.42
C MET A 300 -0.14 -5.00 -21.37
N PRO A 301 -0.45 -4.88 -20.07
CA PRO A 301 0.58 -4.73 -19.05
C PRO A 301 1.54 -5.92 -18.98
N SER A 302 1.04 -7.15 -19.16
CA SER A 302 1.89 -8.34 -19.21
C SER A 302 2.89 -8.31 -20.36
N LEU A 303 2.46 -7.89 -21.55
CA LEU A 303 3.35 -7.72 -22.71
C LEU A 303 4.43 -6.67 -22.46
N TYR A 304 4.08 -5.54 -21.85
CA TYR A 304 5.05 -4.50 -21.52
C TYR A 304 6.02 -4.94 -20.41
N ALA A 305 5.54 -5.62 -19.37
CA ALA A 305 6.38 -6.20 -18.32
C ALA A 305 7.38 -7.20 -18.90
N ALA A 306 6.91 -8.09 -19.78
CA ALA A 306 7.76 -9.04 -20.49
C ALA A 306 8.77 -8.33 -21.41
N SER A 307 8.35 -7.28 -22.11
CA SER A 307 9.23 -6.49 -22.98
C SER A 307 10.33 -5.77 -22.19
N ALA A 308 10.00 -5.20 -21.03
CA ALA A 308 10.99 -4.57 -20.15
C ALA A 308 12.07 -5.57 -19.73
N LYS A 309 11.68 -6.74 -19.20
CA LYS A 309 12.63 -7.78 -18.77
C LYS A 309 13.48 -8.31 -19.93
N LYS A 310 12.86 -8.54 -21.10
CA LYS A 310 13.57 -8.94 -22.33
C LYS A 310 14.55 -7.87 -22.81
N THR A 311 14.24 -6.59 -22.61
CA THR A 311 15.13 -5.48 -22.98
C THR A 311 16.37 -5.47 -22.09
N ILE A 312 16.22 -5.67 -20.78
CA ILE A 312 17.36 -5.82 -19.85
C ILE A 312 18.23 -7.01 -20.28
N ASN A 313 17.62 -8.19 -20.52
CA ASN A 313 18.33 -9.38 -21.02
C ASN A 313 19.14 -9.04 -22.29
N LYS A 314 18.48 -8.42 -23.28
CA LYS A 314 19.13 -8.02 -24.54
C LYS A 314 20.27 -7.02 -24.33
N GLN A 315 20.13 -6.06 -23.42
CA GLN A 315 21.20 -5.09 -23.14
C GLN A 315 22.43 -5.76 -22.53
N VAL A 316 22.24 -6.66 -21.55
CA VAL A 316 23.32 -7.44 -20.94
C VAL A 316 24.06 -8.25 -22.01
N TYR A 317 23.34 -9.03 -22.82
CA TYR A 317 23.96 -9.84 -23.87
C TYR A 317 24.58 -9.00 -25.00
N LYS A 318 24.02 -7.82 -25.30
CA LYS A 318 24.60 -6.88 -26.25
C LYS A 318 25.98 -6.39 -25.80
N ILE A 319 26.19 -6.14 -24.52
CA ILE A 319 27.52 -5.79 -23.98
C ILE A 319 28.50 -6.95 -24.21
N LEU A 320 28.09 -8.19 -23.93
CA LEU A 320 28.94 -9.36 -24.11
C LEU A 320 29.35 -9.60 -25.58
N VAL A 321 28.40 -9.48 -26.50
CA VAL A 321 28.65 -9.73 -27.93
C VAL A 321 29.42 -8.58 -28.57
N ASN A 322 28.97 -7.33 -28.38
CA ASN A 322 29.55 -6.16 -29.04
C ASN A 322 30.91 -5.74 -28.45
N ASN A 323 31.21 -6.16 -27.22
CA ASN A 323 32.50 -5.93 -26.57
C ASN A 323 32.90 -4.44 -26.49
N PRO A 324 32.12 -3.58 -25.81
CA PRO A 324 32.42 -2.15 -25.71
C PRO A 324 33.66 -1.88 -24.85
N ALA A 325 34.22 -0.68 -25.00
CA ALA A 325 35.24 -0.17 -24.08
C ALA A 325 34.66 0.00 -22.67
N ILE A 326 35.43 -0.40 -21.66
CA ILE A 326 35.06 -0.29 -20.25
C ILE A 326 35.74 0.92 -19.60
N TYR A 327 35.71 1.01 -18.27
CA TYR A 327 36.18 2.16 -17.49
C TYR A 327 37.69 2.41 -17.61
N ASP A 328 38.48 1.43 -18.04
CA ASP A 328 39.91 1.56 -18.34
C ASP A 328 40.21 2.03 -19.77
N GLY A 329 39.19 2.22 -20.61
CA GLY A 329 39.31 2.62 -22.02
C GLY A 329 39.63 1.49 -23.00
N ALA A 330 39.90 0.27 -22.52
CA ALA A 330 40.06 -0.93 -23.35
C ALA A 330 38.74 -1.71 -23.47
N ASN A 331 38.61 -2.55 -24.50
CA ASN A 331 37.42 -3.38 -24.68
C ASN A 331 37.30 -4.40 -23.54
N LEU A 332 36.06 -4.71 -23.12
CA LEU A 332 35.77 -5.69 -22.07
C LEU A 332 36.60 -6.98 -22.23
N PHE A 333 36.52 -7.59 -23.41
CA PHE A 333 37.31 -8.75 -23.83
C PHE A 333 38.49 -8.32 -24.68
N ALA A 334 39.68 -8.42 -24.10
CA ALA A 334 40.93 -8.02 -24.74
C ALA A 334 42.08 -8.93 -24.30
N THR A 335 43.10 -9.05 -25.14
CA THR A 335 44.33 -9.76 -24.78
C THR A 335 45.05 -9.08 -23.60
N ALA A 336 44.93 -7.75 -23.49
CA ALA A 336 45.43 -6.98 -22.35
C ALA A 336 44.78 -7.42 -21.03
N HIS A 337 43.48 -7.69 -21.05
CA HIS A 337 42.71 -8.17 -19.91
C HIS A 337 42.85 -9.69 -19.68
N LYS A 338 43.57 -10.38 -20.56
CA LYS A 338 43.78 -11.84 -20.53
C LYS A 338 42.48 -12.64 -20.36
N ASN A 339 41.37 -12.14 -20.91
CA ASN A 339 40.03 -12.72 -20.74
C ASN A 339 39.36 -13.12 -22.07
N ILE A 340 40.16 -13.25 -23.14
CA ILE A 340 39.71 -13.73 -24.44
C ILE A 340 40.58 -14.90 -24.92
N ILE A 341 39.96 -15.94 -25.47
CA ILE A 341 40.64 -17.00 -26.19
C ILE A 341 40.96 -16.51 -27.61
N GLY A 342 42.22 -16.60 -28.03
CA GLY A 342 42.68 -16.04 -29.31
C GLY A 342 42.01 -16.65 -30.55
N THR A 343 41.77 -17.97 -30.54
CA THR A 343 41.13 -18.68 -31.66
C THR A 343 39.74 -19.17 -31.23
N GLY A 344 38.71 -18.73 -31.97
CA GLY A 344 37.34 -19.20 -31.77
C GLY A 344 37.22 -20.69 -32.00
N ALA A 345 36.59 -21.41 -31.05
CA ALA A 345 36.41 -22.85 -31.14
C ALA A 345 35.04 -23.27 -30.57
N ALA A 346 34.50 -24.36 -31.11
CA ALA A 346 33.31 -24.98 -30.56
C ALA A 346 33.56 -25.51 -29.13
N PRO A 347 32.53 -25.59 -28.27
CA PRO A 347 32.66 -26.17 -26.94
C PRO A 347 33.16 -27.61 -27.00
N SER A 348 34.27 -27.88 -26.32
CA SER A 348 34.90 -29.19 -26.16
C SER A 348 35.55 -29.25 -24.79
N SER A 349 35.89 -30.44 -24.30
CA SER A 349 36.56 -30.59 -23.00
C SER A 349 37.85 -29.75 -22.91
N ALA A 350 38.65 -29.74 -23.99
CA ALA A 350 39.87 -28.96 -24.07
C ALA A 350 39.63 -27.44 -24.06
N THR A 351 38.62 -26.95 -24.79
CA THR A 351 38.35 -25.50 -24.86
C THR A 351 37.72 -24.98 -23.58
N ILE A 352 36.90 -25.79 -22.90
CA ILE A 352 36.33 -25.47 -21.58
C ILE A 352 37.44 -25.46 -20.52
N GLN A 353 38.35 -26.44 -20.54
CA GLN A 353 39.49 -26.43 -19.61
C GLN A 353 40.39 -25.20 -19.83
N ALA A 354 40.64 -24.82 -21.09
CA ALA A 354 41.45 -23.67 -21.43
C ALA A 354 40.86 -22.36 -20.89
N ILE A 355 39.54 -22.16 -21.02
CA ILE A 355 38.89 -20.94 -20.52
C ILE A 355 38.82 -20.90 -18.98
N ILE A 356 38.61 -22.05 -18.32
CA ILE A 356 38.65 -22.16 -16.85
C ILE A 356 40.03 -21.79 -16.33
N LEU A 357 41.08 -22.35 -16.93
CA LEU A 357 42.46 -22.07 -16.57
C LEU A 357 42.84 -20.60 -16.85
N GLN A 358 42.30 -20.00 -17.90
CA GLN A 358 42.47 -18.58 -18.18
C GLN A 358 41.85 -17.71 -17.08
N MET A 359 40.63 -18.02 -16.62
CA MET A 359 39.98 -17.30 -15.52
C MET A 359 40.74 -17.45 -14.21
N GLN A 360 41.22 -18.65 -13.89
CA GLN A 360 41.97 -18.91 -12.65
C GLN A 360 43.38 -18.32 -12.63
N LYS A 361 43.91 -17.90 -13.79
CA LYS A 361 45.22 -17.22 -13.92
C LYS A 361 45.10 -15.69 -13.87
N GLN A 362 43.91 -15.15 -13.63
CA GLN A 362 43.73 -13.71 -13.46
C GLN A 362 44.43 -13.21 -12.20
N LEU A 363 45.04 -12.04 -12.33
CA LEU A 363 45.72 -11.34 -11.25
C LEU A 363 44.98 -10.04 -10.95
N ASP A 364 44.97 -9.65 -9.69
CA ASP A 364 44.49 -8.33 -9.24
C ASP A 364 45.46 -7.23 -9.73
N PRO A 365 45.09 -5.93 -9.72
CA PRO A 365 45.99 -4.86 -10.13
C PRO A 365 47.28 -4.82 -9.30
N PHE A 366 47.23 -5.40 -8.09
CA PHE A 366 48.35 -5.50 -7.17
C PHE A 366 49.29 -6.69 -7.46
N GLY A 367 48.93 -7.58 -8.38
CA GLY A 367 49.73 -8.74 -8.78
C GLY A 367 49.40 -10.04 -8.04
N ASP A 368 48.44 -10.00 -7.10
CA ASP A 368 48.01 -11.18 -6.36
C ASP A 368 47.02 -12.03 -7.16
N ALA A 369 47.03 -13.34 -6.91
CA ALA A 369 46.14 -14.28 -7.57
C ALA A 369 44.71 -14.12 -7.04
N ILE A 370 43.74 -13.95 -7.95
CA ILE A 370 42.33 -13.85 -7.56
C ILE A 370 41.71 -15.25 -7.54
N ILE A 371 40.98 -15.55 -6.47
CA ILE A 371 40.19 -16.77 -6.38
C ILE A 371 38.87 -16.57 -7.14
N ILE A 372 38.89 -16.91 -8.43
CA ILE A 372 37.69 -16.93 -9.27
C ILE A 372 37.19 -18.37 -9.37
N LYS A 373 35.92 -18.60 -9.02
CA LYS A 373 35.27 -19.91 -9.16
C LYS A 373 34.38 -19.92 -10.41
N PRO A 374 34.80 -20.52 -11.53
CA PRO A 374 33.99 -20.57 -12.75
C PRO A 374 32.75 -21.43 -12.51
N THR A 375 31.56 -20.82 -12.60
CA THR A 375 30.29 -21.47 -12.20
C THR A 375 29.24 -21.44 -13.30
N TYR A 376 29.19 -20.37 -14.11
CA TYR A 376 28.17 -20.24 -15.15
C TYR A 376 28.81 -20.30 -16.54
N LEU A 377 28.31 -21.18 -17.39
CA LEU A 377 28.70 -21.27 -18.80
C LEU A 377 27.54 -20.75 -19.65
N VAL A 378 27.73 -19.56 -20.20
CA VAL A 378 26.73 -18.82 -20.97
C VAL A 378 26.95 -19.08 -22.46
N VAL A 379 25.98 -19.72 -23.11
CA VAL A 379 26.12 -20.17 -24.49
C VAL A 379 24.92 -19.79 -25.36
N PRO A 380 25.13 -19.63 -26.67
CA PRO A 380 24.04 -19.56 -27.64
C PRO A 380 23.27 -20.90 -27.69
N VAL A 381 22.00 -20.81 -28.08
CA VAL A 381 21.14 -21.97 -28.34
C VAL A 381 21.75 -22.82 -29.45
N GLY A 382 21.87 -24.11 -29.20
CA GLY A 382 22.48 -25.10 -30.11
C GLY A 382 23.70 -25.80 -29.49
N TYR A 383 24.37 -25.17 -28.52
CA TYR A 383 25.49 -25.80 -27.82
C TYR A 383 25.09 -26.58 -26.56
N GLY A 384 23.88 -26.42 -26.02
CA GLY A 384 23.46 -27.08 -24.78
C GLY A 384 23.53 -28.61 -24.81
N PHE A 385 23.18 -29.25 -25.93
CA PHE A 385 23.28 -30.71 -26.06
C PHE A 385 24.74 -31.19 -26.03
N VAL A 386 25.62 -30.50 -26.75
CA VAL A 386 27.07 -30.81 -26.79
C VAL A 386 27.67 -30.63 -25.39
N ILE A 387 27.36 -29.51 -24.73
CA ILE A 387 27.92 -29.18 -23.41
C ILE A 387 27.36 -30.12 -22.33
N SER A 388 26.06 -30.42 -22.36
CA SER A 388 25.49 -31.38 -21.40
C SER A 388 26.09 -32.77 -21.57
N THR A 389 26.39 -33.19 -22.79
CA THR A 389 27.14 -34.42 -23.06
C THR A 389 28.55 -34.33 -22.49
N ILE A 390 29.25 -33.21 -22.66
CA ILE A 390 30.62 -33.01 -22.13
C ILE A 390 30.64 -32.98 -20.59
N LEU A 391 29.67 -32.36 -19.93
CA LEU A 391 29.68 -32.20 -18.47
C LEU A 391 29.09 -33.41 -17.72
N ARG A 392 28.22 -34.18 -18.38
CA ARG A 392 27.49 -35.30 -17.75
C ARG A 392 27.93 -36.67 -18.24
N SER A 393 28.72 -36.77 -19.30
CA SER A 393 29.28 -38.06 -19.71
C SER A 393 30.41 -38.48 -18.77
N PRO A 394 30.40 -39.70 -18.21
CA PRO A 394 31.48 -40.19 -17.35
C PRO A 394 32.78 -40.44 -18.12
N THR A 395 32.68 -40.68 -19.43
CA THR A 395 33.83 -40.97 -20.31
C THR A 395 33.89 -40.00 -21.50
N ILE A 396 35.10 -39.77 -21.99
CA ILE A 396 35.40 -39.03 -23.21
C ILE A 396 36.15 -39.92 -24.21
N ASN A 397 35.90 -39.68 -25.50
CA ASN A 397 36.68 -40.27 -26.57
C ASN A 397 37.94 -39.42 -26.82
N THR A 398 39.11 -39.99 -26.60
CA THR A 398 40.39 -39.42 -27.05
C THR A 398 40.88 -40.18 -28.28
N ALA A 399 41.87 -39.62 -28.99
CA ALA A 399 42.44 -40.27 -30.19
C ALA A 399 42.96 -41.69 -29.90
N ASP A 400 43.44 -41.94 -28.67
CA ASP A 400 44.06 -43.20 -28.26
C ASP A 400 43.14 -44.10 -27.42
N ASN A 401 42.08 -43.56 -26.81
CA ASN A 401 41.19 -44.31 -25.92
C ASN A 401 39.76 -43.75 -25.89
N THR A 402 38.79 -44.59 -26.28
CA THR A 402 37.35 -44.30 -26.33
C THR A 402 36.64 -44.30 -24.96
N GLN A 403 37.32 -44.75 -23.89
CA GLN A 403 36.79 -44.81 -22.52
C GLN A 403 37.65 -44.02 -21.53
N SER A 404 38.26 -42.92 -21.97
CA SER A 404 39.06 -42.09 -21.06
C SER A 404 38.17 -41.41 -20.02
N VAL A 405 38.64 -41.33 -18.77
CA VAL A 405 37.90 -40.67 -17.68
C VAL A 405 37.71 -39.18 -18.02
N ASN A 406 36.50 -38.68 -17.86
CA ASN A 406 36.20 -37.28 -18.10
C ASN A 406 36.56 -36.40 -16.89
N PRO A 407 37.54 -35.49 -16.99
CA PRO A 407 37.93 -34.60 -15.88
C PRO A 407 36.89 -33.52 -15.56
N LEU A 408 35.96 -33.24 -16.48
CA LEU A 408 34.88 -32.27 -16.29
C LEU A 408 33.59 -32.91 -15.77
N TYR A 409 33.58 -34.24 -15.59
CA TYR A 409 32.42 -34.96 -15.08
C TYR A 409 32.11 -34.52 -13.65
N GLY A 410 30.89 -34.03 -13.44
CA GLY A 410 30.45 -33.53 -12.13
C GLY A 410 31.05 -32.17 -11.75
N ALA A 411 31.69 -31.46 -12.68
CA ALA A 411 32.05 -30.06 -12.46
C ALA A 411 30.78 -29.25 -12.15
N ALA A 412 30.83 -28.41 -11.13
CA ALA A 412 29.71 -27.58 -10.67
C ALA A 412 29.47 -26.38 -11.60
N ILE A 413 29.34 -26.63 -12.90
CA ILE A 413 29.12 -25.63 -13.95
C ILE A 413 27.67 -25.69 -14.40
N GLN A 414 26.95 -24.59 -14.20
CA GLN A 414 25.58 -24.42 -14.67
C GLN A 414 25.60 -23.85 -16.10
N VAL A 415 24.98 -24.57 -17.03
CA VAL A 415 24.83 -24.14 -18.42
C VAL A 415 23.62 -23.21 -18.53
N ILE A 416 23.83 -22.05 -19.16
CA ILE A 416 22.81 -21.04 -19.41
C ILE A 416 22.74 -20.82 -20.91
N GLU A 417 21.66 -21.29 -21.52
CA GLU A 417 21.39 -21.06 -22.95
C GLU A 417 20.53 -19.81 -23.13
N ASP A 418 20.97 -18.87 -23.97
CA ASP A 418 20.17 -17.68 -24.28
C ASP A 418 20.04 -17.42 -25.79
N PRO A 419 18.80 -17.29 -26.31
CA PRO A 419 18.57 -17.10 -27.75
C PRO A 419 18.98 -15.71 -28.25
N THR A 420 19.17 -14.72 -27.38
CA THR A 420 19.59 -13.38 -27.79
C THR A 420 21.01 -13.38 -28.35
N ILE A 421 21.88 -14.29 -27.90
CA ILE A 421 23.24 -14.43 -28.45
C ILE A 421 23.17 -14.87 -29.91
N ASN A 422 22.30 -15.84 -30.26
CA ASN A 422 22.08 -16.25 -31.64
C ASN A 422 21.53 -15.10 -32.49
N ALA A 423 20.54 -14.37 -31.96
CA ALA A 423 19.95 -13.24 -32.68
C ALA A 423 20.95 -12.10 -32.92
N LEU A 424 21.91 -11.89 -32.01
CA LEU A 424 22.97 -10.89 -32.16
C LEU A 424 24.11 -11.36 -33.06
N ALA A 425 24.45 -12.65 -33.04
CA ALA A 425 25.48 -13.24 -33.89
C ALA A 425 25.02 -13.39 -35.36
N GLY A 426 23.72 -13.60 -35.60
CA GLY A 426 23.16 -13.79 -36.93
C GLY A 426 23.79 -15.00 -37.64
N THR A 427 24.43 -14.78 -38.79
CA THR A 427 25.16 -15.80 -39.56
C THR A 427 26.65 -15.88 -39.19
N SER A 428 27.12 -15.07 -38.25
CA SER A 428 28.52 -15.04 -37.83
C SER A 428 28.82 -16.08 -36.75
N ALA A 429 30.10 -16.23 -36.40
CA ALA A 429 30.50 -17.08 -35.29
C ALA A 429 29.81 -16.63 -33.99
N ALA A 430 29.20 -17.58 -33.27
CA ALA A 430 28.45 -17.30 -32.07
C ALA A 430 29.38 -17.44 -30.84
N PRO A 431 29.69 -16.33 -30.14
CA PRO A 431 30.58 -16.39 -28.99
C PRO A 431 29.90 -17.07 -27.80
N TRP A 432 30.71 -17.70 -26.96
CA TRP A 432 30.27 -18.27 -25.69
C TRP A 432 31.20 -17.79 -24.57
N PHE A 433 30.69 -17.80 -23.34
CA PHE A 433 31.32 -17.11 -22.22
C PHE A 433 31.34 -17.99 -20.98
N MET A 434 32.44 -17.92 -20.23
CA MET A 434 32.54 -18.50 -18.90
C MET A 434 32.50 -17.38 -17.87
N VAL A 435 31.65 -17.51 -16.86
CA VAL A 435 31.44 -16.51 -15.81
C VAL A 435 31.72 -17.12 -14.44
N GLY A 436 32.43 -16.36 -13.62
CA GLY A 436 32.70 -16.68 -12.22
C GLY A 436 31.43 -16.61 -11.37
N ASP A 437 31.49 -17.17 -10.18
CA ASP A 437 30.43 -16.99 -9.19
C ASP A 437 30.32 -15.52 -8.78
N LYS A 438 29.09 -15.05 -8.55
CA LYS A 438 28.76 -13.66 -8.19
C LYS A 438 29.45 -13.19 -6.92
N THR A 439 29.72 -14.12 -6.01
CA THR A 439 30.39 -13.83 -4.73
C THR A 439 31.91 -13.74 -4.89
N SER A 440 32.48 -14.49 -5.84
CA SER A 440 33.92 -14.54 -6.08
C SER A 440 34.43 -13.39 -6.95
N ALA A 441 33.74 -13.10 -8.05
CA ALA A 441 34.12 -12.03 -8.97
C ALA A 441 32.86 -11.47 -9.66
N LYS A 442 32.52 -10.21 -9.36
CA LYS A 442 31.34 -9.54 -9.92
C LYS A 442 31.63 -9.08 -11.34
N SER A 443 31.14 -9.80 -12.35
CA SER A 443 31.36 -9.43 -13.75
C SER A 443 30.50 -8.24 -14.20
N ILE A 444 29.23 -8.50 -14.46
CA ILE A 444 28.23 -7.48 -14.84
C ILE A 444 27.21 -7.33 -13.72
N GLN A 445 26.87 -6.08 -13.44
CA GLN A 445 25.85 -5.71 -12.48
C GLN A 445 24.69 -4.98 -13.18
N VAL A 446 23.47 -5.35 -12.79
CA VAL A 446 22.27 -4.62 -13.15
C VAL A 446 21.84 -3.80 -11.94
N ASP A 447 21.86 -2.48 -12.11
CA ASP A 447 21.51 -1.51 -11.10
C ASP A 447 20.06 -1.06 -11.29
N TYR A 448 19.30 -1.02 -10.21
CA TYR A 448 17.92 -0.53 -10.17
C TYR A 448 17.80 0.71 -9.28
N LEU A 449 16.90 1.63 -9.63
CA LEU A 449 16.64 2.79 -8.77
C LEU A 449 15.94 2.35 -7.48
N ASN A 450 16.54 2.65 -6.32
CA ASN A 450 15.99 2.34 -4.99
C ASN A 450 15.59 0.86 -4.80
N GLY A 451 16.24 -0.06 -5.51
CA GLY A 451 15.94 -1.50 -5.46
C GLY A 451 14.61 -1.87 -6.12
N GLN A 452 14.03 -1.00 -6.95
CA GLN A 452 12.81 -1.28 -7.67
C GLN A 452 13.08 -2.13 -8.93
N GLU A 453 12.86 -3.43 -8.81
CA GLU A 453 13.12 -4.39 -9.90
C GLU A 453 11.94 -4.56 -10.87
N THR A 454 10.73 -4.18 -10.45
CA THR A 454 9.50 -4.36 -11.24
C THR A 454 8.97 -3.03 -11.78
N PRO A 455 8.42 -3.02 -13.01
CA PRO A 455 7.90 -1.78 -13.60
C PRO A 455 6.83 -1.10 -12.76
N THR A 456 6.93 0.22 -12.65
CA THR A 456 5.89 1.07 -12.06
C THR A 456 4.85 1.42 -13.10
N ILE A 457 3.61 1.60 -12.66
CA ILE A 457 2.57 2.26 -13.45
C ILE A 457 2.17 3.57 -12.82
N ARG A 458 1.79 4.53 -13.66
CA ARG A 458 1.20 5.80 -13.26
C ARG A 458 0.09 6.17 -14.23
N ARG A 459 -1.00 6.74 -13.74
CA ARG A 459 -2.03 7.34 -14.60
C ARG A 459 -1.48 8.61 -15.24
N SER A 460 -1.72 8.79 -16.54
CA SER A 460 -1.33 10.01 -17.25
C SER A 460 -2.54 10.75 -17.78
N GLU A 461 -2.45 12.08 -17.79
CA GLU A 461 -3.36 12.93 -18.55
C GLU A 461 -2.77 13.14 -19.94
N GLN A 462 -3.53 12.79 -20.98
CA GLN A 462 -3.21 13.20 -22.34
C GLN A 462 -4.32 14.13 -22.84
N ALA A 463 -3.97 15.39 -23.05
CA ALA A 463 -4.89 16.35 -23.64
C ALA A 463 -5.33 15.89 -25.04
N GLY A 464 -6.64 15.74 -25.26
CA GLY A 464 -7.23 15.45 -26.57
C GLY A 464 -7.58 13.99 -26.85
N GLN A 465 -7.29 13.03 -25.96
CA GLN A 465 -7.78 11.65 -26.08
C GLN A 465 -8.81 11.31 -25.00
N LEU A 466 -9.96 10.77 -25.43
CA LEU A 466 -10.97 10.19 -24.55
C LEU A 466 -10.55 8.75 -24.22
N GLY A 467 -10.02 8.53 -23.02
CA GLY A 467 -9.47 7.23 -22.63
C GLY A 467 -8.90 7.19 -21.21
N PHE A 468 -8.73 6.00 -20.66
CA PHE A 468 -7.88 5.80 -19.49
C PHE A 468 -6.46 5.57 -19.98
N VAL A 469 -5.49 6.36 -19.51
CA VAL A 469 -4.10 6.29 -19.98
C VAL A 469 -3.18 5.94 -18.83
N TRP A 470 -2.30 4.96 -19.05
CA TRP A 470 -1.28 4.55 -18.11
C TRP A 470 0.12 4.64 -18.74
N ASP A 471 1.04 5.23 -18.00
CA ASP A 471 2.47 5.15 -18.24
C ASP A 471 2.99 3.93 -17.47
N ILE A 472 3.79 3.09 -18.14
CA ILE A 472 4.59 2.05 -17.51
C ILE A 472 6.06 2.38 -17.69
N PHE A 473 6.83 2.38 -16.60
CA PHE A 473 8.25 2.71 -16.64
C PHE A 473 9.05 1.90 -15.62
N LEU A 474 10.32 1.67 -15.94
CA LEU A 474 11.30 1.03 -15.07
C LEU A 474 12.64 1.72 -15.29
N ASP A 475 13.36 1.95 -14.20
CA ASP A 475 14.67 2.58 -14.18
C ASP A 475 15.73 1.51 -13.94
N TRP A 476 16.65 1.36 -14.90
CA TRP A 476 17.76 0.43 -14.73
C TRP A 476 19.01 0.89 -15.46
N GLY A 477 20.15 0.35 -15.04
CA GLY A 477 21.46 0.51 -15.67
C GLY A 477 22.17 -0.83 -15.73
N VAL A 478 22.97 -1.05 -16.77
CA VAL A 478 23.83 -2.24 -16.87
C VAL A 478 25.27 -1.78 -16.88
N THR A 479 26.01 -2.15 -15.84
CA THR A 479 27.39 -1.72 -15.63
C THR A 479 28.31 -2.94 -15.62
N VAL A 480 29.45 -2.83 -16.31
CA VAL A 480 30.54 -3.81 -16.18
C VAL A 480 31.35 -3.42 -14.96
N VAL A 481 31.37 -4.29 -13.94
CA VAL A 481 32.04 -4.03 -12.66
C VAL A 481 33.48 -4.54 -12.69
N ASP A 482 33.68 -5.77 -13.17
CA ASP A 482 35.00 -6.40 -13.26
C ASP A 482 35.11 -7.24 -14.54
N TYR A 483 36.16 -7.00 -15.32
CA TYR A 483 36.46 -7.77 -16.52
C TYR A 483 37.05 -9.16 -16.22
N ARG A 484 37.59 -9.38 -15.01
CA ARG A 484 38.29 -10.63 -14.63
C ARG A 484 37.33 -11.77 -14.36
N GLY A 485 36.14 -11.46 -13.87
CA GLY A 485 35.09 -12.44 -13.56
C GLY A 485 34.43 -13.08 -14.78
N ILE A 486 34.83 -12.73 -16.01
CA ILE A 486 34.25 -13.24 -17.24
C ILE A 486 35.30 -13.46 -18.32
N ALA A 487 35.21 -14.58 -19.04
CA ALA A 487 36.07 -14.87 -20.18
C ALA A 487 35.26 -15.21 -21.42
N LYS A 488 35.76 -14.81 -22.60
CA LYS A 488 35.11 -15.01 -23.91
C LYS A 488 35.88 -16.01 -24.76
N ASN A 489 35.14 -16.92 -25.37
CA ASN A 489 35.56 -17.62 -26.56
C ASN A 489 34.78 -17.07 -27.78
N PRO A 490 35.46 -16.62 -28.85
CA PRO A 490 34.78 -16.13 -30.06
C PRO A 490 33.84 -17.14 -30.72
N GLY A 491 34.00 -18.43 -30.41
CA GLY A 491 33.14 -19.51 -30.89
C GLY A 491 33.32 -19.80 -32.39
N VAL A 492 32.38 -20.54 -32.95
CA VAL A 492 32.31 -20.86 -34.38
C VAL A 492 30.90 -20.60 -34.91
N VAL A 493 30.72 -20.63 -36.22
CA VAL A 493 29.38 -20.54 -36.83
C VAL A 493 28.57 -21.78 -36.42
N ILE A 494 27.35 -21.56 -35.93
CA ILE A 494 26.42 -22.64 -35.60
C ILE A 494 25.68 -22.99 -36.89
N SER A 495 25.92 -24.20 -37.40
CA SER A 495 25.29 -24.74 -38.61
C SER A 495 23.95 -25.38 -38.34
#